data_AF-A0A132C8F3-F1
#
_entry.id   AF-A0A132C8F3-F1
#
_cell.length_a   1.000
_cell.length_b   1.000
_cell.length_c   1.000
_cell.angle_alpha   90.00
_cell.angle_beta   90.00
_cell.angle_gamma   90.00
#
_symmetry.space_group_name_H-M   'P 1'
#
loop_
_entity.id
_entity.type
_entity.pdbx_description
1 polymer ?
#
loop_
_entity_poly.entity_id
_entity_poly.type
_entity_poly.pdbx_seq_one_letter_code
_entity_poly.pdbx_strand_id
1 'polypeptide(L)'
;MSLDIITINGYFRNQTQPRNCRKWIAASGTLCIMKKIDIRQVLAQRLQSLMALDPSLDTQVKVAARAKIAQSTVGRILRAEVYAQLAQVQSLAEAFRVSTASLLSDDGDTQNAQLMYDQAGFSALPEAEKEQIRTFIDFVIKRHQASANAETLSLSSSREPPAGLKERLLNAIQRELNDDTLNLPNEPKQESNQPRRGRRSSSQ
;
A
#
# COMPACT_ATOMS: atom_id res chain seq x y z
N MET A 1 -30.73 -36.84 -60.54
CA MET A 1 -29.95 -35.69 -60.07
C MET A 1 -30.70 -35.09 -58.89
N SER A 2 -30.43 -35.58 -57.68
CA SER A 2 -31.04 -35.06 -56.44
C SER A 2 -30.19 -33.92 -55.92
N LEU A 3 -30.83 -32.77 -55.66
CA LEU A 3 -30.25 -31.68 -54.88
C LEU A 3 -30.83 -31.79 -53.47
N ASP A 4 -30.00 -32.27 -52.55
CA ASP A 4 -30.34 -32.28 -51.12
C ASP A 4 -30.22 -30.86 -50.54
N ILE A 5 -31.30 -30.49 -49.86
CA ILE A 5 -31.47 -29.30 -49.04
C ILE A 5 -30.52 -29.38 -47.86
N ILE A 6 -29.53 -28.49 -47.77
CA ILE A 6 -28.69 -28.38 -46.58
C ILE A 6 -29.45 -27.54 -45.54
N THR A 7 -30.09 -28.24 -44.61
CA THR A 7 -30.58 -27.69 -43.35
C THR A 7 -29.39 -27.24 -42.50
N ILE A 8 -29.25 -25.94 -42.24
CA ILE A 8 -28.33 -25.44 -41.20
C ILE A 8 -29.09 -25.50 -39.87
N ASN A 9 -29.04 -26.67 -39.23
CA ASN A 9 -29.54 -26.87 -37.87
C ASN A 9 -28.44 -26.53 -36.87
N GLY A 10 -28.84 -25.90 -35.77
CA GLY A 10 -27.98 -25.13 -34.89
C GLY A 10 -26.84 -25.89 -34.21
N TYR A 11 -25.72 -25.19 -34.04
CA TYR A 11 -24.75 -25.48 -32.99
C TYR A 11 -24.98 -24.55 -31.79
N PHE A 12 -26.03 -24.85 -31.04
CA PHE A 12 -26.15 -24.45 -29.64
C PHE A 12 -25.45 -25.53 -28.80
N ARG A 13 -24.11 -25.47 -28.72
CA ARG A 13 -23.36 -26.36 -27.81
C ARG A 13 -22.02 -25.75 -27.41
N ASN A 14 -22.06 -24.89 -26.39
CA ASN A 14 -20.95 -24.76 -25.45
C ASN A 14 -21.49 -25.08 -24.05
N GLN A 15 -21.76 -26.38 -23.85
CA GLN A 15 -21.66 -26.98 -22.52
C GLN A 15 -20.17 -27.04 -22.18
N THR A 16 -19.62 -25.95 -21.65
CA THR A 16 -18.35 -26.02 -20.93
C THR A 16 -18.63 -26.66 -19.58
N GLN A 17 -18.59 -27.99 -19.56
CA GLN A 17 -18.44 -28.76 -18.32
C GLN A 17 -17.29 -28.17 -17.50
N PRO A 18 -17.43 -28.10 -16.16
CA PRO A 18 -16.33 -27.70 -15.30
C PRO A 18 -15.20 -28.72 -15.49
N ARG A 19 -14.03 -28.24 -15.88
CA ARG A 19 -12.83 -29.06 -15.89
C ARG A 19 -12.64 -29.60 -14.48
N ASN A 20 -12.86 -30.90 -14.38
CA ASN A 20 -12.53 -31.80 -13.31
C ASN A 20 -11.18 -31.38 -12.71
N CYS A 21 -11.21 -30.63 -11.61
CA CYS A 21 -10.02 -30.32 -10.83
C CYS A 21 -9.48 -31.67 -10.36
N ARG A 22 -8.30 -32.03 -10.86
CA ARG A 22 -7.57 -33.22 -10.42
C ARG A 22 -7.55 -33.22 -8.90
N LYS A 23 -8.23 -34.22 -8.32
CA LYS A 23 -8.19 -34.60 -6.91
C LYS A 23 -6.75 -34.85 -6.51
N TRP A 24 -6.08 -33.83 -6.01
CA TRP A 24 -4.93 -34.00 -5.14
C TRP A 24 -5.06 -33.00 -4.01
N ILE A 25 -5.14 -33.57 -2.81
CA ILE A 25 -5.04 -32.93 -1.49
C ILE A 25 -6.29 -32.18 -1.05
N ALA A 26 -7.24 -32.96 -0.51
CA ALA A 26 -8.10 -32.48 0.56
C ALA A 26 -7.21 -32.28 1.82
N ALA A 27 -6.76 -31.05 2.00
CA ALA A 27 -6.43 -30.50 3.31
C ALA A 27 -7.32 -29.27 3.46
N SER A 28 -8.25 -29.37 4.40
CA SER A 28 -9.30 -28.42 4.68
C SER A 28 -8.76 -27.00 4.86
N GLY A 29 -9.35 -26.04 4.14
CA GLY A 29 -9.28 -24.63 4.48
C GLY A 29 -8.50 -23.76 3.50
N THR A 30 -9.16 -22.72 3.02
CA THR A 30 -8.53 -21.43 2.67
C THR A 30 -7.67 -21.35 1.41
N LEU A 31 -8.20 -21.79 0.26
CA LEU A 31 -7.69 -21.35 -1.06
C LEU A 31 -8.74 -20.65 -1.96
N CYS A 32 -9.89 -20.26 -1.40
CA CYS A 32 -10.84 -19.35 -2.06
C CYS A 32 -10.63 -17.87 -1.69
N ILE A 33 -9.61 -17.52 -0.91
CA ILE A 33 -9.52 -16.19 -0.27
C ILE A 33 -9.20 -15.04 -1.24
N MET A 34 -8.73 -15.26 -2.47
CA MET A 34 -8.20 -14.15 -3.29
C MET A 34 -8.82 -14.03 -4.69
N LYS A 35 -10.07 -14.46 -4.89
CA LYS A 35 -10.75 -14.13 -6.15
C LYS A 35 -11.44 -12.79 -6.00
N LYS A 36 -10.79 -11.73 -6.52
CA LYS A 36 -11.41 -10.40 -6.67
C LYS A 36 -12.75 -10.57 -7.38
N ILE A 37 -13.81 -10.07 -6.75
CA ILE A 37 -15.18 -10.19 -7.26
C ILE A 37 -15.27 -9.43 -8.60
N ASP A 38 -15.92 -10.02 -9.60
CA ASP A 38 -16.10 -9.34 -10.90
C ASP A 38 -17.01 -8.12 -10.70
N ILE A 39 -16.73 -7.00 -11.37
CA ILE A 39 -17.46 -5.74 -11.20
C ILE A 39 -18.97 -5.89 -11.45
N ARG A 40 -19.36 -6.79 -12.35
CA ARG A 40 -20.77 -7.12 -12.61
C ARG A 40 -21.45 -7.75 -11.41
N GLN A 41 -20.72 -8.57 -10.67
CA GLN A 41 -21.22 -9.23 -9.47
C GLN A 41 -21.33 -8.22 -8.32
N VAL A 42 -20.35 -7.31 -8.18
CA VAL A 42 -20.43 -6.20 -7.23
C VAL A 42 -21.68 -5.37 -7.49
N LEU A 43 -21.86 -4.89 -8.73
CA LEU A 43 -23.03 -4.10 -9.11
C LEU A 43 -24.35 -4.85 -8.86
N ALA A 44 -24.42 -6.13 -9.23
CA ALA A 44 -25.60 -6.96 -9.02
C ALA A 44 -25.95 -7.11 -7.54
N GLN A 45 -24.96 -7.43 -6.69
CA GLN A 45 -25.14 -7.58 -5.25
C GLN A 45 -25.58 -6.26 -4.61
N ARG A 46 -24.95 -5.14 -4.97
CA ARG A 46 -25.35 -3.81 -4.48
C ARG A 46 -26.79 -3.47 -4.86
N LEU A 47 -27.14 -3.70 -6.11
CA LEU A 47 -28.48 -3.41 -6.59
C LEU A 47 -29.53 -4.27 -5.86
N GLN A 48 -29.24 -5.55 -5.61
CA GLN A 48 -30.11 -6.42 -4.82
C GLN A 48 -30.27 -5.92 -3.38
N SER A 49 -29.18 -5.52 -2.72
CA SER A 49 -29.23 -4.96 -1.37
C SER A 49 -30.04 -3.66 -1.32
N LEU A 50 -29.85 -2.77 -2.29
CA LEU A 50 -30.62 -1.52 -2.37
C LEU A 50 -32.11 -1.78 -2.61
N MET A 51 -32.46 -2.72 -3.48
CA MET A 51 -33.85 -3.14 -3.70
C MET A 51 -34.46 -3.77 -2.44
N ALA A 52 -33.69 -4.49 -1.63
CA ALA A 52 -34.17 -5.05 -0.37
C ALA A 52 -34.38 -3.98 0.73
N LEU A 53 -33.59 -2.91 0.71
CA LEU A 53 -33.66 -1.82 1.68
C LEU A 53 -34.75 -0.79 1.38
N ASP A 54 -35.06 -0.55 0.10
CA ASP A 54 -36.04 0.45 -0.34
C ASP A 54 -37.35 -0.22 -0.81
N PRO A 55 -38.44 -0.18 -0.02
CA PRO A 55 -39.73 -0.75 -0.40
C PRO A 55 -40.34 -0.11 -1.65
N SER A 56 -39.93 1.12 -1.99
CA SER A 56 -40.44 1.82 -3.18
C SER A 56 -39.84 1.28 -4.48
N LEU A 57 -38.69 0.60 -4.40
CA LEU A 57 -37.93 0.06 -5.53
C LEU A 57 -37.62 -1.43 -5.36
N ASP A 58 -38.49 -2.16 -4.66
CA ASP A 58 -38.39 -3.59 -4.35
C ASP A 58 -38.33 -4.54 -5.56
N THR A 59 -38.76 -4.09 -6.74
CA THR A 59 -39.01 -4.92 -7.92
C THR A 59 -38.34 -4.37 -9.16
N GLN A 60 -37.91 -5.26 -10.06
CA GLN A 60 -37.19 -4.90 -11.29
C GLN A 60 -37.99 -3.92 -12.16
N VAL A 61 -39.32 -4.04 -12.17
CA VAL A 61 -40.22 -3.15 -12.92
C VAL A 61 -40.20 -1.74 -12.35
N LYS A 62 -40.27 -1.58 -11.03
CA LYS A 62 -40.21 -0.27 -10.36
C LYS A 62 -38.85 0.40 -10.58
N VAL A 63 -37.76 -0.37 -10.45
CA VAL A 63 -36.40 0.12 -10.74
C VAL A 63 -36.25 0.56 -12.19
N ALA A 64 -36.72 -0.25 -13.14
CA ALA A 64 -36.67 0.06 -14.57
C ALA A 64 -37.43 1.36 -14.90
N ALA A 65 -38.64 1.50 -14.36
CA ALA A 65 -39.46 2.71 -14.53
C ALA A 65 -38.77 3.95 -13.95
N ARG A 66 -38.17 3.83 -12.75
CA ARG A 66 -37.51 4.94 -12.07
C ARG A 66 -36.20 5.35 -12.76
N ALA A 67 -35.39 4.38 -13.17
CA ALA A 67 -34.11 4.59 -13.85
C ALA A 67 -34.27 4.90 -15.34
N LYS A 68 -35.50 4.81 -15.90
CA LYS A 68 -35.78 4.99 -17.34
C LYS A 68 -34.98 4.04 -18.23
N ILE A 69 -34.80 2.79 -17.78
CA ILE A 69 -34.11 1.73 -18.51
C ILE A 69 -35.10 0.59 -18.78
N ALA A 70 -34.88 -0.20 -19.84
CA ALA A 70 -35.67 -1.41 -20.08
C ALA A 70 -35.55 -2.43 -18.93
N GLN A 71 -36.68 -3.02 -18.52
CA GLN A 71 -36.72 -4.04 -17.46
C GLN A 71 -35.81 -5.24 -17.75
N SER A 72 -35.74 -5.68 -19.01
CA SER A 72 -34.87 -6.79 -19.42
C SER A 72 -33.39 -6.49 -19.15
N THR A 73 -32.96 -5.25 -19.37
CA THR A 73 -31.60 -4.79 -19.05
C THR A 73 -31.35 -4.86 -17.55
N VAL A 74 -32.27 -4.38 -16.72
CA VAL A 74 -32.17 -4.46 -15.25
C VAL A 74 -32.05 -5.92 -14.79
N GLY A 75 -32.86 -6.82 -15.34
CA GLY A 75 -32.80 -8.25 -15.03
C GLY A 75 -31.46 -8.89 -15.41
N ARG A 76 -30.88 -8.52 -16.56
CA ARG A 76 -29.55 -9.01 -17.00
C ARG A 76 -28.42 -8.48 -16.11
N ILE A 77 -28.53 -7.23 -15.64
CA ILE A 77 -27.59 -6.63 -14.69
C ILE A 77 -27.66 -7.36 -13.34
N LEU A 78 -28.86 -7.61 -12.82
CA LEU A 78 -29.06 -8.32 -11.54
C LEU A 78 -28.54 -9.76 -11.54
N ARG A 79 -28.49 -10.41 -12.71
CA ARG A 79 -27.89 -11.75 -12.90
C ARG A 79 -26.40 -11.71 -13.24
N ALA A 80 -25.79 -10.52 -13.27
CA ALA A 80 -24.40 -10.30 -13.67
C ALA A 80 -24.03 -10.84 -15.07
N GLU A 81 -25.01 -10.93 -15.98
CA GLU A 81 -24.81 -11.47 -17.33
C GLU A 81 -24.10 -10.49 -18.26
N VAL A 82 -24.25 -9.18 -18.00
CA VAL A 82 -23.82 -8.11 -18.90
C VAL A 82 -23.01 -7.07 -18.14
N TYR A 83 -22.01 -6.49 -18.81
CA TYR A 83 -21.35 -5.28 -18.35
C TYR A 83 -22.25 -4.08 -18.61
N ALA A 84 -22.79 -3.49 -17.55
CA ALA A 84 -23.61 -2.29 -17.65
C ALA A 84 -22.77 -1.13 -18.19
N GLN A 85 -23.35 -0.35 -19.10
CA GLN A 85 -22.71 0.89 -19.56
C GLN A 85 -22.73 1.92 -18.42
N LEU A 86 -21.73 2.81 -18.37
CA LEU A 86 -21.66 3.83 -17.33
C LEU A 86 -22.93 4.69 -17.26
N ALA A 87 -23.56 5.02 -18.40
CA ALA A 87 -24.83 5.72 -18.45
C ALA A 87 -25.96 4.97 -17.73
N GLN A 88 -26.02 3.64 -17.89
CA GLN A 88 -27.02 2.80 -17.20
C GLN A 88 -26.74 2.75 -15.69
N VAL A 89 -25.47 2.67 -15.29
CA VAL A 89 -25.06 2.72 -13.88
C VAL A 89 -25.42 4.07 -13.27
N GLN A 90 -25.23 5.16 -14.00
CA GLN A 90 -25.61 6.51 -13.56
C GLN A 90 -27.13 6.64 -13.36
N SER A 91 -27.94 6.20 -14.32
CA SER A 91 -29.39 6.26 -14.18
C SER A 91 -29.91 5.37 -13.05
N LEU A 92 -29.27 4.22 -12.80
CA LEU A 92 -29.55 3.40 -11.63
C LEU A 92 -29.16 4.12 -10.33
N ALA A 93 -27.97 4.73 -10.28
CA ALA A 93 -27.50 5.50 -9.12
C ALA A 93 -28.47 6.63 -8.76
N GLU A 94 -28.92 7.37 -9.78
CA GLU A 94 -29.92 8.44 -9.64
C GLU A 94 -31.27 7.92 -9.14
N ALA A 95 -31.70 6.74 -9.61
CA ALA A 95 -32.95 6.12 -9.16
C ALA A 95 -32.94 5.83 -7.65
N PHE A 96 -31.82 5.34 -7.12
CA PHE A 96 -31.62 5.02 -5.70
C PHE A 96 -31.04 6.19 -4.87
N ARG A 97 -30.77 7.35 -5.49
CA ARG A 97 -30.13 8.52 -4.85
C ARG A 97 -28.77 8.20 -4.19
N VAL A 98 -28.00 7.30 -4.80
CA VAL A 98 -26.65 6.93 -4.38
C VAL A 98 -25.60 7.43 -5.38
N SER A 99 -24.34 7.48 -4.99
CA SER A 99 -23.26 7.80 -5.93
C SER A 99 -22.93 6.61 -6.84
N THR A 100 -22.50 6.89 -8.07
CA THR A 100 -22.06 5.85 -9.01
C THR A 100 -20.87 5.06 -8.49
N ALA A 101 -19.95 5.72 -7.78
CA ALA A 101 -18.83 5.08 -7.10
C ALA A 101 -19.33 4.07 -6.06
N SER A 102 -20.34 4.43 -5.25
CA SER A 102 -20.90 3.53 -4.24
C SER A 102 -21.53 2.26 -4.82
N LEU A 103 -22.09 2.31 -6.04
CA LEU A 103 -22.63 1.12 -6.72
C LEU A 103 -21.54 0.18 -7.24
N LEU A 104 -20.35 0.71 -7.55
CA LEU A 104 -19.25 -0.03 -8.19
C LEU A 104 -18.15 -0.42 -7.20
N SER A 105 -18.13 0.19 -6.02
CA SER A 105 -17.18 -0.13 -4.95
C SER A 105 -17.58 -1.41 -4.21
N ASP A 106 -16.63 -2.32 -4.09
CA ASP A 106 -16.69 -3.42 -3.15
C ASP A 106 -16.45 -2.89 -1.74
N ASP A 107 -17.27 -3.31 -0.77
CA ASP A 107 -17.06 -2.95 0.64
C ASP A 107 -15.70 -3.48 1.12
N GLY A 108 -15.25 -4.60 0.58
CA GLY A 108 -13.94 -5.20 0.92
C GLY A 108 -12.75 -4.28 0.63
N ASP A 109 -12.82 -3.47 -0.44
CA ASP A 109 -11.74 -2.54 -0.81
C ASP A 109 -11.90 -1.17 -0.11
N THR A 110 -13.12 -0.77 0.24
CA THR A 110 -13.40 0.60 0.71
C THR A 110 -13.24 0.78 2.22
N GLN A 111 -13.41 -0.28 3.02
CA GLN A 111 -13.24 -0.19 4.48
C GLN A 111 -11.78 0.08 4.92
N ASN A 112 -10.81 -0.06 4.00
CA ASN A 112 -9.38 0.06 4.33
C ASN A 112 -8.72 1.36 3.83
N ALA A 113 -9.40 2.19 3.03
CA ALA A 113 -8.76 3.34 2.36
C ALA A 113 -9.36 4.72 2.70
N GLN A 114 -10.56 4.79 3.28
CA GLN A 114 -11.16 6.07 3.65
C GLN A 114 -10.89 6.34 5.13
N LEU A 115 -9.82 7.08 5.41
CA LEU A 115 -9.59 7.63 6.76
C LEU A 115 -10.83 8.43 7.17
N MET A 116 -11.51 8.03 8.24
CA MET A 116 -12.56 8.87 8.82
C MET A 116 -11.89 10.02 9.56
N TYR A 117 -11.84 11.19 8.92
CA TYR A 117 -11.40 12.44 9.53
C TYR A 117 -12.38 13.57 9.20
N ASP A 118 -12.38 14.61 10.02
CA ASP A 118 -13.18 15.80 9.78
C ASP A 118 -12.62 16.57 8.57
N GLN A 119 -13.23 16.35 7.41
CA GLN A 119 -12.83 16.98 6.16
C GLN A 119 -13.12 18.49 6.15
N ALA A 120 -14.17 18.93 6.88
CA ALA A 120 -14.48 20.34 7.02
C ALA A 120 -13.38 21.04 7.84
N GLY A 121 -13.02 20.46 8.98
CA GLY A 121 -11.89 20.89 9.80
C GLY A 121 -10.58 20.93 9.01
N PHE A 122 -10.27 19.88 8.26
CA PHE A 122 -9.07 19.83 7.42
C PHE A 122 -9.05 20.92 6.35
N SER A 123 -10.19 21.21 5.72
CA SER A 123 -10.29 22.25 4.69
C SER A 123 -10.04 23.66 5.24
N ALA A 124 -10.43 23.91 6.50
CA ALA A 124 -10.28 25.19 7.19
C ALA A 124 -8.85 25.47 7.67
N LEU A 125 -7.97 24.47 7.73
CA LEU A 125 -6.59 24.64 8.20
C LEU A 125 -5.75 25.51 7.24
N PRO A 126 -4.80 26.31 7.76
CA PRO A 126 -3.76 26.96 6.97
C PRO A 126 -2.95 25.97 6.13
N GLU A 127 -2.39 26.42 5.01
CA GLU A 127 -1.63 25.56 4.10
C GLU A 127 -0.39 24.95 4.75
N ALA A 128 0.26 25.68 5.66
CA ALA A 128 1.40 25.19 6.43
C ALA A 128 1.05 23.98 7.32
N GLU A 129 -0.13 23.96 7.95
CA GLU A 129 -0.56 22.85 8.81
C GLU A 129 -0.95 21.62 7.96
N LYS A 130 -1.51 21.85 6.77
CA LYS A 130 -1.79 20.79 5.80
C LYS A 130 -0.50 20.11 5.32
N GLU A 131 0.58 20.86 5.11
CA GLU A 131 1.89 20.30 4.75
C GLU A 131 2.49 19.45 5.88
N GLN A 132 2.33 19.86 7.14
CA GLN A 132 2.78 19.07 8.28
C GLN A 132 2.04 17.73 8.36
N ILE A 133 0.73 17.74 8.16
CA ILE A 133 -0.09 16.52 8.14
C ILE A 133 0.37 15.59 7.01
N ARG A 134 0.61 16.12 5.80
CA ARG A 134 1.15 15.34 4.67
C ARG A 134 2.50 14.71 5.00
N THR A 135 3.43 15.51 5.52
CA THR A 135 4.78 15.05 5.89
C THR A 135 4.72 13.96 6.96
N PHE A 136 3.81 14.09 7.92
CA PHE A 136 3.61 13.08 8.96
C PHE A 136 3.06 11.77 8.39
N ILE A 137 2.06 11.83 7.50
CA ILE A 137 1.52 10.64 6.83
C ILE A 137 2.62 9.93 6.04
N ASP A 138 3.40 10.67 5.26
CA ASP A 138 4.53 10.12 4.49
C ASP A 138 5.59 9.49 5.40
N PHE A 139 5.88 10.11 6.54
CA PHE A 139 6.80 9.56 7.53
C PHE A 139 6.29 8.24 8.11
N VAL A 140 5.01 8.16 8.50
CA VAL A 140 4.41 6.93 9.04
C VAL A 140 4.45 5.81 8.00
N ILE A 141 4.13 6.11 6.73
CA ILE A 141 4.21 5.15 5.62
C ILE A 141 5.65 4.64 5.45
N LYS A 142 6.64 5.55 5.37
CA LYS A 142 8.06 5.18 5.24
C LYS A 142 8.56 4.35 6.41
N ARG A 143 8.16 4.68 7.65
CA ARG A 143 8.52 3.91 8.86
C ARG A 143 7.99 2.49 8.79
N HIS A 144 6.74 2.30 8.36
CA HIS A 144 6.15 0.97 8.20
C HIS A 144 6.79 0.17 7.07
N GLN A 145 7.13 0.80 5.94
CA GLN A 145 7.88 0.15 4.87
C GLN A 145 9.29 -0.28 5.32
N ALA A 146 9.99 0.58 6.06
CA ALA A 146 11.31 0.27 6.62
C ALA A 146 11.22 -0.87 7.66
N SER A 147 10.18 -0.88 8.51
CA SER A 147 9.96 -1.94 9.50
C SER A 147 9.58 -3.27 8.86
N ALA A 148 8.78 -3.28 7.79
CA ALA A 148 8.44 -4.50 7.04
C ALA A 148 9.67 -5.08 6.32
N ASN A 149 10.60 -4.23 5.87
CA ASN A 149 11.86 -4.66 5.27
C ASN A 149 12.96 -5.00 6.31
N ALA A 150 12.78 -4.63 7.58
CA ALA A 150 13.76 -4.85 8.64
C ALA A 150 13.74 -6.27 9.22
N GLU A 151 12.69 -7.07 9.01
CA GLU A 151 12.67 -8.48 9.43
C GLU A 151 13.71 -9.36 8.70
N THR A 152 14.39 -8.84 7.66
CA THR A 152 15.49 -9.56 6.97
C THR A 152 16.86 -8.90 7.06
N LEU A 153 17.03 -7.78 7.78
CA LEU A 153 18.32 -7.08 7.86
C LEU A 153 18.73 -6.81 9.30
N SER A 154 19.34 -7.83 9.90
CA SER A 154 20.13 -7.73 11.13
C SER A 154 21.31 -6.76 10.89
N LEU A 155 21.12 -5.49 11.25
CA LEU A 155 22.17 -4.47 11.23
C LEU A 155 23.22 -4.77 12.32
N SER A 156 24.10 -5.72 12.04
CA SER A 156 25.40 -5.79 12.70
C SER A 156 26.30 -4.72 12.09
N SER A 157 26.10 -3.48 12.54
CA SER A 157 27.08 -2.41 12.31
C SER A 157 28.30 -2.71 13.17
N SER A 158 29.13 -3.65 12.71
CA SER A 158 30.49 -3.83 13.21
C SER A 158 31.31 -2.65 12.66
N ARG A 159 31.18 -1.48 13.30
CA ARG A 159 32.17 -0.43 13.11
C ARG A 159 33.46 -0.95 13.72
N GLU A 160 34.42 -1.29 12.86
CA GLU A 160 35.78 -1.55 13.32
C GLU A 160 36.26 -0.34 14.14
N PRO A 161 36.81 -0.56 15.35
CA PRO A 161 37.29 0.54 16.17
C PRO A 161 38.38 1.30 15.42
N PRO A 162 38.43 2.65 15.51
CA PRO A 162 39.38 3.45 14.78
C PRO A 162 40.82 3.01 15.10
N ALA A 163 41.66 2.98 14.07
CA ALA A 163 43.05 2.53 14.18
C ALA A 163 43.77 3.27 15.31
N GLY A 164 44.41 2.52 16.21
CA GLY A 164 45.14 3.04 17.38
C GLY A 164 44.33 3.14 18.68
N LEU A 165 43.01 2.91 18.69
CA LEU A 165 42.24 2.92 19.95
C LEU A 165 42.66 1.78 20.89
N LYS A 166 42.94 0.59 20.33
CA LYS A 166 43.45 -0.57 21.10
C LYS A 166 44.81 -0.27 21.73
N GLU A 167 45.74 0.31 20.99
CA GLU A 167 47.07 0.68 21.51
C GLU A 167 46.98 1.77 22.58
N ARG A 168 46.12 2.77 22.39
CA ARG A 168 45.87 3.80 23.40
C ARG A 168 45.30 3.24 24.69
N LEU A 169 44.36 2.29 24.59
CA LEU A 169 43.80 1.58 25.74
C LEU A 169 44.87 0.76 26.45
N LEU A 170 45.67 0.00 25.71
CA LEU A 170 46.76 -0.80 26.28
C LEU A 170 47.80 0.09 26.99
N ASN A 171 48.18 1.21 26.39
CA ASN A 171 49.10 2.17 27.01
C ASN A 171 48.48 2.85 28.25
N ALA A 172 47.18 3.13 28.25
CA ALA A 172 46.49 3.68 29.42
C ALA A 172 46.40 2.67 30.57
N ILE A 173 46.21 1.38 30.26
CA ILE A 173 46.18 0.30 31.25
C ILE A 173 47.57 0.02 31.82
N GLN A 174 48.62 0.10 30.98
CA GLN A 174 50.01 -0.11 31.39
C GLN A 174 50.63 1.09 32.11
N ARG A 175 49.95 2.24 32.11
CA ARG A 175 50.40 3.40 32.88
C ARG A 175 50.14 3.10 34.35
N GLU A 176 51.19 2.70 35.07
CA GLU A 176 51.21 2.62 36.52
C GLU A 176 50.55 3.89 37.09
N LEU A 177 49.61 3.70 38.03
CA LEU A 177 48.81 4.76 38.67
C LEU A 177 49.73 5.70 39.46
N ASN A 178 50.40 6.61 38.76
CA ASN A 178 51.13 7.71 39.37
C ASN A 178 50.23 8.95 39.45
N ASP A 179 50.30 9.60 40.60
CA ASP A 179 49.45 10.70 41.09
C ASP A 179 49.60 12.04 40.33
N ASP A 180 50.13 12.01 39.10
CA ASP A 180 50.27 13.20 38.26
C ASP A 180 49.07 13.34 37.30
N THR A 181 47.86 13.32 37.87
CA THR A 181 46.59 13.47 37.13
C THR A 181 46.32 14.90 36.65
N LEU A 182 47.23 15.85 36.90
CA LEU A 182 47.03 17.28 36.60
C LEU A 182 48.04 17.90 35.62
N ASN A 183 48.80 17.10 34.87
CA ASN A 183 49.57 17.62 33.73
C ASN A 183 49.01 17.05 32.43
N LEU A 184 48.03 17.75 31.86
CA LEU A 184 47.60 17.56 30.47
C LEU A 184 48.59 18.30 29.56
N PRO A 185 49.48 17.65 28.79
CA PRO A 185 50.25 18.33 27.77
C PRO A 185 49.37 18.44 26.52
N ASN A 186 48.35 19.30 26.55
CA ASN A 186 47.63 19.72 25.35
C ASN A 186 48.27 21.00 24.82
N GLU A 187 49.48 20.90 24.29
CA GLU A 187 50.06 21.92 23.42
C GLU A 187 50.72 21.20 22.23
N PRO A 188 50.28 21.44 20.98
CA PRO A 188 50.99 20.93 19.83
C PRO A 188 52.35 21.63 19.75
N LYS A 189 53.43 20.85 19.92
CA LYS A 189 54.80 21.34 19.73
C LYS A 189 54.95 21.90 18.30
N GLN A 190 54.96 23.22 18.19
CA GLN A 190 55.50 23.90 17.02
C GLN A 190 57.03 23.84 17.10
N GLU A 191 57.64 23.04 16.23
CA GLU A 191 59.08 23.04 15.99
C GLU A 191 59.50 24.41 15.45
N SER A 192 60.06 25.26 16.32
CA SER A 192 60.80 26.45 15.89
C SER A 192 62.29 26.12 15.81
N ASN A 193 62.75 25.90 14.57
CA ASN A 193 64.17 25.86 14.25
C ASN A 193 64.81 27.23 14.52
N GLN A 194 65.79 27.30 15.41
CA GLN A 194 66.81 28.36 15.37
C GLN A 194 68.23 27.79 15.63
N PRO A 195 69.21 28.12 14.78
CA PRO A 195 70.60 27.70 15.01
C PRO A 195 71.29 28.58 16.06
N ARG A 196 71.99 27.90 16.99
CA ARG A 196 72.84 28.51 18.03
C ARG A 196 74.06 29.21 17.43
N ARG A 197 74.15 30.54 17.58
CA ARG A 197 75.43 31.27 17.51
C ARG A 197 76.18 31.07 18.83
N GLY A 198 77.07 30.08 18.86
CA GLY A 198 78.04 29.86 19.92
C GLY A 198 79.33 30.63 19.64
N ARG A 199 79.56 31.72 20.37
CA ARG A 199 80.85 32.41 20.47
C ARG A 199 81.69 31.66 21.50
N ARG A 200 82.90 31.21 21.16
CA ARG A 200 83.97 30.97 22.15
C ARG A 200 85.36 31.16 21.54
N SER A 201 86.16 31.85 22.35
CA SER A 201 87.56 32.24 22.24
C SER A 201 88.54 31.06 22.30
N SER A 202 89.73 31.24 21.74
CA SER A 202 90.97 30.74 22.33
C SER A 202 92.16 31.56 21.88
N SER A 203 92.94 32.01 22.87
CA SER A 203 94.25 32.64 22.77
C SER A 203 95.32 31.68 22.24
N GLN A 204 96.28 32.21 21.48
CA GLN A 204 97.72 31.97 21.62
C GLN A 204 98.47 33.07 20.88
#